data_AF-A0A379UP16-F1
#
_entry.id   AF-A0A379UP16-F1
#
_cell.length_a   1.000
_cell.length_b   1.000
_cell.length_c   1.000
_cell.angle_alpha   90.00
_cell.angle_beta   90.00
_cell.angle_gamma   90.00
#
_symmetry.space_group_name_H-M   'P 1'
#
loop_
_entity.id
_entity.type
_entity.pdbx_description
1 polymer ?
#
loop_
_entity_poly.entity_id
_entity_poly.type
_entity_poly.pdbx_seq_one_letter_code
_entity_poly.pdbx_strand_id
1 'polypeptide(L)'
;MNIKINEIKMTPPTAFTPGQVIEEQEVISPSMLALHELQETTGAALYETMEEIGMALSGKLRESNKFIDAEKLERRQQALLR
;
A
#
# COMPACT_ATOMS: atom_id res chain seq x y z
N MET A 1 44.30 24.65 -2.70
CA MET A 1 43.43 25.23 -1.65
C MET A 1 43.02 24.07 -0.76
N ASN A 2 43.58 23.96 0.46
CA ASN A 2 43.39 22.81 1.34
C ASN A 2 42.22 23.09 2.29
N ILE A 3 41.09 22.40 2.10
CA ILE A 3 39.91 22.55 2.96
C ILE A 3 40.17 21.72 4.22
N LYS A 4 40.42 22.39 5.35
CA LYS A 4 40.48 21.74 6.66
C LYS A 4 39.05 21.33 7.04
N ILE A 5 38.79 20.03 7.06
CA ILE A 5 37.55 19.47 7.58
C ILE A 5 37.60 19.65 9.10
N ASN A 6 36.76 20.54 9.64
CA ASN A 6 36.57 20.65 11.08
C ASN A 6 35.94 19.35 11.58
N GLU A 7 36.67 18.64 12.43
CA GLU A 7 36.18 17.47 13.16
C GLU A 7 35.02 17.90 14.07
N ILE A 8 33.79 17.56 13.68
CA ILE A 8 32.62 17.71 14.54
C ILE A 8 32.80 16.70 15.68
N LYS A 9 33.20 17.18 16.87
CA LYS A 9 33.20 16.38 18.09
C LYS A 9 31.75 16.03 18.44
N MET A 10 31.31 14.87 17.98
CA MET A 10 30.10 14.23 18.48
C MET A 10 30.37 13.81 19.92
N THR A 11 30.04 14.67 20.89
CA THR A 11 29.88 14.21 22.27
C THR A 11 28.74 13.20 22.28
N PRO A 12 28.93 12.00 22.87
CA PRO A 12 27.86 11.02 22.94
C PRO A 12 26.65 11.62 23.68
N PRO A 13 25.41 11.30 23.28
CA PRO A 13 24.24 11.81 23.97
C PRO A 13 24.29 11.39 25.44
N THR A 14 24.08 12.36 26.32
CA THR A 14 23.98 12.19 27.78
C THR A 14 23.10 10.98 28.08
N ALA A 15 23.62 10.02 28.84
CA ALA A 15 22.87 8.83 29.24
C ALA A 15 21.59 9.26 29.97
N PHE A 16 20.44 8.82 29.45
CA PHE A 16 19.13 9.05 30.07
C PHE A 16 19.12 8.46 31.49
N THR A 17 18.92 9.29 32.50
CA THR A 17 18.66 8.85 33.87
C THR A 17 17.22 8.34 33.97
N PRO A 18 16.99 7.10 34.43
CA PRO A 18 15.65 6.53 34.57
C PRO A 18 14.96 7.18 35.78
N GLY A 19 14.27 8.29 35.55
CA GLY A 19 13.61 9.05 36.61
C GLY A 19 13.02 10.39 36.18
N GLN A 20 13.32 10.87 34.97
CA GLN A 20 12.60 12.00 34.39
C GLN A 20 11.39 11.48 33.61
N VAL A 21 10.27 11.31 34.32
CA VAL A 21 8.95 11.30 33.67
C VAL A 21 8.72 12.75 33.22
N ILE A 22 9.12 13.06 31.99
CA ILE A 22 8.58 14.21 31.29
C ILE A 22 7.14 13.78 30.96
N GLU A 23 6.15 14.40 31.59
CA GLU A 23 4.78 14.35 31.08
C GLU A 23 4.81 15.04 29.71
N GLU A 24 5.13 14.27 28.66
CA GLU A 24 4.86 14.66 27.29
C GLU A 24 3.35 14.70 27.16
N GLN A 25 2.78 15.89 27.41
CA GLN A 25 1.48 16.24 26.87
C GLN A 25 1.57 15.89 25.37
N GLU A 26 0.89 14.83 24.93
CA GLU A 26 0.80 14.40 23.53
C GLU A 26 0.09 15.49 22.72
N VAL A 27 0.78 16.60 22.48
CA VAL A 27 0.37 17.61 21.53
C VAL A 27 0.79 17.04 20.18
N ILE A 28 -0.13 16.34 19.52
CA ILE A 28 0.06 15.87 18.15
C ILE A 28 0.47 17.08 17.32
N SER A 29 1.72 17.08 16.84
CA SER A 29 2.21 18.20 16.05
C SER A 29 1.40 18.29 14.75
N PRO A 30 1.23 19.49 14.17
CA PRO A 30 0.56 19.64 12.88
C PRO A 30 1.17 18.75 11.78
N SER A 31 2.48 18.48 11.86
CA SER A 31 3.17 17.54 10.97
C SER A 31 2.75 16.09 11.19
N MET A 32 2.58 15.65 12.43
CA MET A 32 2.10 14.30 12.74
C MET A 32 0.65 14.10 12.27
N LEU A 33 -0.19 15.13 12.43
CA LEU A 33 -1.57 15.11 11.95
C LEU A 33 -1.63 15.04 10.42
N ALA A 34 -0.84 15.86 9.72
CA ALA A 34 -0.76 15.81 8.25
C ALA A 34 -0.25 14.46 7.73
N LEU A 35 0.71 13.83 8.41
CA LEU A 35 1.19 12.49 8.05
C LEU A 35 0.10 11.42 8.23
N HIS A 36 -0.71 11.52 9.29
CA HIS A 36 -1.81 10.61 9.54
C HIS A 36 -2.89 10.72 8.44
N GLU A 37 -3.32 11.94 8.12
CA GLU A 37 -4.29 12.18 7.04
C GLU A 37 -3.75 11.70 5.68
N LEU A 38 -2.46 11.91 5.40
CA LEU A 38 -1.82 11.39 4.19
C LEU A 38 -1.84 9.86 4.16
N GLN A 39 -1.55 9.20 5.29
CA GLN A 39 -1.56 7.75 5.38
C GLN A 39 -2.96 7.18 5.16
N GLU A 40 -3.99 7.78 5.76
CA GLU A 40 -5.39 7.36 5.59
C GLU A 40 -5.86 7.53 4.15
N THR A 41 -5.61 8.70 3.57
CA THR A 41 -6.01 9.03 2.19
C THR A 41 -5.28 8.16 1.16
N THR A 42 -3.97 7.98 1.31
CA THR A 42 -3.17 7.14 0.40
C THR A 42 -3.54 5.67 0.54
N GLY A 43 -3.78 5.20 1.78
CA GLY A 43 -4.25 3.85 2.04
C GLY A 43 -5.57 3.58 1.33
N ALA A 44 -6.57 4.44 1.53
CA ALA A 44 -7.88 4.33 0.89
C ALA A 44 -7.78 4.32 -0.65
N ALA A 45 -7.06 5.28 -1.22
CA ALA A 45 -6.90 5.37 -2.67
C ALA A 45 -6.25 4.12 -3.29
N LEU A 46 -5.26 3.54 -2.60
CA LEU A 46 -4.62 2.29 -3.06
C LEU A 46 -5.58 1.11 -3.02
N TYR A 47 -6.35 0.95 -1.95
CA TYR A 47 -7.33 -0.12 -1.83
C TYR A 47 -8.41 -0.03 -2.92
N GLU A 48 -8.98 1.15 -3.14
CA GLU A 48 -9.99 1.39 -4.18
C GLU A 48 -9.43 1.07 -5.57
N THR A 49 -8.22 1.54 -5.87
CA THR A 49 -7.57 1.27 -7.16
C THR A 49 -7.35 -0.24 -7.38
N MET A 50 -6.90 -0.96 -6.35
CA MET A 50 -6.68 -2.41 -6.43
C MET A 50 -8.00 -3.18 -6.60
N GLU A 51 -9.07 -2.74 -5.95
CA GLU A 51 -10.40 -3.32 -6.12
C GLU A 51 -10.92 -3.15 -7.55
N GLU A 52 -10.82 -1.93 -8.11
CA GLU A 52 -11.25 -1.64 -9.48
C GLU A 52 -10.47 -2.48 -10.50
N ILE A 53 -9.14 -2.58 -10.34
CA ILE A 53 -8.31 -3.43 -11.19
C ILE A 53 -8.74 -4.90 -11.08
N GLY A 54 -9.00 -5.39 -9.86
CA GLY A 54 -9.48 -6.75 -9.62
C GLY A 54 -10.82 -7.03 -10.31
N MET A 55 -11.77 -6.09 -10.24
CA MET A 55 -13.05 -6.19 -10.93
C MET A 55 -12.88 -6.20 -12.46
N ALA A 56 -12.06 -5.30 -13.00
CA ALA A 56 -11.80 -5.23 -14.44
C ALA A 56 -11.15 -6.51 -14.97
N LEU A 57 -10.15 -7.04 -14.26
CA LEU A 57 -9.45 -8.27 -14.65
C LEU A 57 -10.36 -9.50 -14.53
N SER A 58 -11.11 -9.63 -13.45
CA SER A 58 -12.06 -10.74 -13.27
C SER A 58 -13.19 -10.72 -14.32
N GLY A 59 -13.68 -9.53 -14.69
CA GLY A 59 -14.62 -9.34 -15.79
C GLY A 59 -14.06 -9.87 -17.11
N LYS A 60 -12.84 -9.47 -17.48
CA LYS A 60 -12.15 -9.94 -18.69
C LYS A 60 -11.93 -11.45 -18.70
N LEU A 61 -11.53 -12.04 -17.57
CA LEU A 61 -11.35 -13.50 -17.43
C LEU A 61 -12.68 -14.26 -17.59
N ARG A 62 -13.77 -13.71 -17.05
CA ARG A 62 -15.10 -14.30 -17.22
C ARG A 62 -15.54 -14.25 -18.68
N GLU A 63 -15.28 -13.15 -19.38
CA GLU A 63 -15.57 -13.01 -20.81
C GLU A 63 -14.77 -13.99 -21.66
N SER A 64 -13.46 -14.15 -21.41
CA SER A 64 -12.64 -15.11 -22.13
C SER A 64 -13.12 -16.56 -21.94
N ASN A 65 -13.58 -16.92 -20.74
CA ASN A 65 -14.05 -18.27 -20.45
C ASN A 65 -15.44 -18.57 -21.05
N LYS A 66 -16.31 -17.57 -21.26
CA LYS A 66 -17.62 -17.77 -21.90
C LYS A 66 -17.50 -18.38 -23.30
N PHE A 67 -16.50 -17.97 -24.08
CA PHE A 67 -16.29 -18.50 -25.44
C PHE A 67 -15.92 -19.99 -25.43
N ILE A 68 -15.07 -20.39 -24.47
CA ILE A 68 -14.64 -21.79 -24.29
C ILE A 68 -15.84 -22.68 -23.89
N ASP A 69 -16.69 -22.19 -22.98
CA ASP A 69 -17.86 -22.92 -22.54
C ASP A 69 -18.93 -23.05 -23.64
N ALA A 70 -19.12 -22.01 -24.46
CA ALA A 70 -20.05 -22.04 -25.59
C ALA A 70 -19.63 -23.05 -26.66
N GLU A 71 -18.34 -23.08 -27.03
CA GLU A 71 -17.81 -24.05 -28.00
C GLU A 71 -17.91 -25.49 -27.47
N LYS A 72 -17.62 -25.70 -26.18
CA LYS A 72 -17.79 -27.01 -25.53
C LYS A 72 -19.25 -27.44 -25.48
N LEU A 73 -20.18 -26.51 -25.29
CA LEU A 73 -21.62 -26.77 -25.32
C LEU A 73 -22.09 -27.14 -26.73
N GLU A 74 -21.65 -26.42 -27.75
CA GLU A 74 -21.97 -26.70 -29.16
C GLU A 74 -21.49 -28.10 -29.56
N ARG A 75 -20.25 -28.46 -29.22
CA ARG A 75 -19.71 -29.81 -29.47
C ARG A 75 -20.54 -30.91 -28.80
N ARG A 76 -21.04 -30.66 -27.58
CA ARG A 76 -21.93 -31.61 -26.89
C ARG A 76 -23.27 -31.75 -27.61
N GLN A 77 -23.86 -30.64 -28.05
CA GLN A 77 -25.13 -30.66 -28.80
C GLN A 77 -24.97 -31.41 -30.13
N GLN A 78 -23.89 -31.15 -30.87
CA GLN A 78 -23.60 -31.86 -32.13
C GLN A 78 -23.42 -33.38 -31.93
N ALA A 79 -22.82 -33.81 -30.81
CA ALA A 79 -22.66 -35.22 -30.48
C ALA A 79 -23.98 -35.93 -30.14
N LEU A 80 -24.97 -35.21 -29.61
CA LEU A 80 -26.30 -35.75 -29.28
C LEU A 80 -27.22 -35.89 -30.49
N LEU A 81 -26.89 -35.22 -31.60
CA LEU A 81 -27.65 -35.25 -32.85
C LEU A 81 -27.11 -36.28 -33.86
N ARG A 82 -26.06 -37.03 -33.51
CA ARG A 82 -25.52 -38.17 -34.27
C ARG A 82 -25.98 -39.49 -33.65
#